data_AF-A0A7X5UDR5-F1
#
_entry.id   AF-A0A7X5UDR5-F1
#
_cell.length_a   1.000
_cell.length_b   1.000
_cell.length_c   1.000
_cell.angle_alpha   90.00
_cell.angle_beta   90.00
_cell.angle_gamma   90.00
#
_symmetry.space_group_name_H-M   'P 1'
#
loop_
_entity.id
_entity.type
_entity.pdbx_description
1 polymer ?
#
loop_
_entity_poly.entity_id
_entity_poly.type
_entity_poly.pdbx_seq_one_letter_code
_entity_poly.pdbx_strand_id
1 'polypeptide(L)'
;MTPTAPADARPVPDYPQTMGHPRPLWMLFMTEFWERFAFYGMRWALTLYIVAEFFSGDPSGQGYASRTYGAYLALVYASAIFGGYVADRVLGYQRSILVGAIVMGAGLFMVMVPDRDVFLVGLSTVIVGNGLFKPNISSLVGQIYPVGDDRRDRGFTIFYMGINMGGFLAPLVTGWIASVLTDTPLQQNYRAVFLSTGIGMVICFIWFLVGKRQLKGVGAPPPERHPTKSLAAVVIGILVAVPLVYLLMAQAGAIFVAWLLGALFIGVAVMLVAEAVRHDRIQIHRVIAMLVLFAFNVLFWMFFEQAGSSFNFLAQNIVDRQMFGWEFPTGWFQSVNSAAILVFAPLVALAWAVLARARKEPSIPRKFGLGLLFNAVAFLILMYALKDLVDGRGLIPFWPLAACYVAQTIGELCLSPIGLSMVTKLAPLRVVGLAMGGWFLSTAIGNNLSGLLAGHISGESGMTVGSALSGFTFSFELLLGAGIVLFLIAPLINRLMHGIK
;
A
#
# COMPACT_ATOMS: atom_id res chain seq x y z
N MET A 1 9.19 34.03 8.65
CA MET A 1 9.29 34.20 7.19
C MET A 1 8.25 33.31 6.56
N THR A 2 7.20 33.92 6.03
CA THR A 2 6.15 33.26 5.24
C THR A 2 6.78 32.53 4.06
N PRO A 3 6.43 31.26 3.78
CA PRO A 3 6.88 30.60 2.56
C PRO A 3 6.32 31.40 1.38
N THR A 4 7.19 31.96 0.54
CA THR A 4 6.80 32.52 -0.75
C THR A 4 6.12 31.41 -1.54
N ALA A 5 4.82 31.56 -1.80
CA ALA A 5 4.06 30.67 -2.65
C ALA A 5 4.77 30.51 -4.01
N PRO A 6 4.72 29.33 -4.65
CA PRO A 6 5.12 29.24 -6.04
C PRO A 6 4.24 30.21 -6.85
N ALA A 7 4.88 31.09 -7.62
CA ALA A 7 4.27 32.22 -8.34
C ALA A 7 3.21 31.84 -9.41
N ASP A 8 2.90 30.55 -9.56
CA ASP A 8 2.05 29.99 -10.62
C ASP A 8 0.82 29.23 -10.10
N ALA A 9 0.46 29.35 -8.82
CA ALA A 9 -0.76 28.71 -8.31
C ALA A 9 -2.00 29.38 -8.93
N ARG A 10 -2.57 28.76 -9.98
CA ARG A 10 -3.87 29.17 -10.53
C ARG A 10 -4.86 29.35 -9.38
N PRO A 11 -5.62 30.45 -9.33
CA PRO A 11 -6.61 30.67 -8.28
C PRO A 11 -7.58 29.49 -8.27
N VAL A 12 -7.81 28.94 -7.08
CA VAL A 12 -8.72 27.81 -6.91
C VAL A 12 -10.13 28.27 -7.31
N PRO A 13 -10.78 27.59 -8.27
CA PRO A 13 -12.11 27.96 -8.71
C PRO A 13 -13.11 27.93 -7.56
N ASP A 14 -14.10 28.82 -7.59
CA ASP A 14 -15.22 28.72 -6.66
C ASP A 14 -16.06 27.48 -6.98
N TYR A 15 -16.16 26.57 -6.02
CA TYR A 15 -16.84 25.29 -6.16
C TYR A 15 -18.16 25.30 -5.38
N PRO A 16 -19.25 24.76 -5.94
CA PRO A 16 -20.41 24.39 -5.15
C PRO A 16 -19.97 23.53 -3.95
N GLN A 17 -20.56 23.75 -2.78
CA GLN A 17 -20.20 23.03 -1.57
C GLN A 17 -21.17 21.86 -1.35
N THR A 18 -20.68 20.76 -0.81
CA THR A 18 -21.48 19.61 -0.39
C THR A 18 -20.92 19.11 0.94
N MET A 19 -21.77 19.10 1.97
CA MET A 19 -21.37 18.82 3.36
C MET A 19 -20.15 19.66 3.81
N GLY A 20 -20.10 20.94 3.43
CA GLY A 20 -19.04 21.88 3.83
C GLY A 20 -17.72 21.78 3.04
N HIS A 21 -17.63 20.86 2.07
CA HIS A 21 -16.44 20.68 1.23
C HIS A 21 -16.72 20.96 -0.26
N PRO A 22 -15.70 21.32 -1.06
CA PRO A 22 -15.83 21.49 -2.50
C PRO A 22 -16.43 20.24 -3.15
N ARG A 23 -17.46 20.40 -3.98
CA ARG A 23 -18.15 19.29 -4.66
C ARG A 23 -17.20 18.31 -5.40
N PRO A 24 -16.10 18.75 -6.04
CA PRO A 24 -15.14 17.82 -6.64
C PRO A 24 -14.55 16.80 -5.67
N LEU A 25 -14.50 17.07 -4.36
CA LEU A 25 -14.03 16.11 -3.35
C LEU A 25 -14.82 14.80 -3.43
N TRP A 26 -16.14 14.84 -3.55
CA TRP A 26 -17.00 13.64 -3.57
C TRP A 26 -16.83 12.82 -4.84
N MET A 27 -16.52 13.49 -5.95
CA MET A 27 -16.13 12.83 -7.18
C MET A 27 -14.79 12.12 -7.02
N LEU A 28 -13.77 12.80 -6.47
CA LEU A 28 -12.45 12.22 -6.21
C LEU A 28 -12.52 11.07 -5.20
N PHE A 29 -13.34 11.21 -4.16
CA PHE A 29 -13.63 10.17 -3.18
C PHE A 29 -14.16 8.91 -3.85
N MET A 30 -15.16 9.02 -4.73
CA MET A 30 -15.75 7.85 -5.38
C MET A 30 -14.83 7.25 -6.45
N THR A 31 -14.06 8.08 -7.16
CA THR A 31 -12.98 7.60 -8.04
C THR A 31 -11.97 6.75 -7.26
N GLU A 32 -11.51 7.26 -6.11
CA GLU A 32 -10.58 6.55 -5.24
C GLU A 32 -11.19 5.27 -4.66
N PHE A 33 -12.45 5.32 -4.22
CA PHE A 33 -13.17 4.16 -3.72
C PHE A 33 -13.17 3.00 -4.73
N TRP A 34 -13.52 3.27 -6.00
CA TRP A 34 -13.60 2.22 -7.02
C TRP A 34 -12.24 1.68 -7.43
N GLU A 35 -11.22 2.54 -7.48
CA GLU A 35 -9.86 2.09 -7.75
C GLU A 35 -9.32 1.22 -6.60
N ARG A 36 -9.57 1.61 -5.35
CA ARG A 36 -9.24 0.80 -4.17
C ARG A 36 -10.06 -0.48 -4.14
N PHE A 37 -11.33 -0.44 -4.55
CA PHE A 37 -12.14 -1.66 -4.68
C PHE A 37 -11.47 -2.66 -5.64
N ALA A 38 -11.03 -2.19 -6.80
CA ALA A 38 -10.33 -3.03 -7.77
C ALA A 38 -9.00 -3.58 -7.20
N PHE A 39 -8.20 -2.73 -6.55
CA PHE A 39 -6.92 -3.11 -5.97
C PHE A 39 -7.07 -4.14 -4.85
N TYR A 40 -7.92 -3.90 -3.85
CA TYR A 40 -8.09 -4.81 -2.71
C TYR A 40 -8.83 -6.10 -3.11
N GLY A 41 -9.76 -6.05 -4.06
CA GLY A 41 -10.41 -7.24 -4.61
C GLY A 41 -9.42 -8.16 -5.33
N MET A 42 -8.48 -7.60 -6.08
CA MET A 42 -7.40 -8.37 -6.69
C MET A 42 -6.42 -8.89 -5.62
N ARG A 43 -6.05 -8.04 -4.66
CA ARG A 43 -5.02 -8.31 -3.65
C ARG A 43 -5.30 -9.56 -2.82
N TRP A 44 -6.55 -9.80 -2.42
CA TRP A 44 -6.86 -10.98 -1.61
C TRP A 44 -6.87 -12.27 -2.43
N ALA A 45 -7.28 -12.21 -3.70
CA ALA A 45 -7.39 -13.38 -4.56
C ALA A 45 -6.06 -13.77 -5.21
N LEU A 46 -5.12 -12.83 -5.38
CA LEU A 46 -3.95 -12.98 -6.24
C LEU A 46 -3.10 -14.23 -5.96
N THR A 47 -2.70 -14.45 -4.70
CA THR A 47 -1.85 -15.59 -4.33
C THR A 47 -2.59 -16.91 -4.42
N LEU A 48 -3.86 -16.94 -4.02
CA LEU A 48 -4.72 -18.11 -4.09
C LEU A 48 -5.00 -18.51 -5.55
N TYR A 49 -5.22 -17.53 -6.43
CA TYR A 49 -5.42 -17.76 -7.86
C TYR A 49 -4.19 -18.33 -8.53
N ILE A 50 -3.00 -17.80 -8.23
CA ILE A 50 -1.74 -18.33 -8.81
C ILE A 50 -1.62 -19.82 -8.52
N VAL A 51 -1.88 -20.24 -7.27
CA VAL A 51 -1.82 -21.64 -6.86
C VAL A 51 -2.91 -22.46 -7.55
N ALA A 52 -4.16 -21.98 -7.52
CA ALA A 52 -5.29 -22.70 -8.10
C ALA A 52 -5.16 -22.90 -9.61
N GLU A 53 -4.75 -21.87 -10.36
CA GLU A 53 -4.70 -21.87 -11.82
C GLU A 53 -3.40 -22.49 -12.36
N PHE A 54 -2.24 -21.99 -11.92
CA PHE A 54 -0.95 -22.35 -12.53
C PHE A 54 -0.25 -23.53 -11.88
N PHE A 55 -0.73 -23.98 -10.72
CA PHE A 55 -0.22 -25.16 -10.01
C PHE A 55 -1.35 -26.17 -9.76
N SER A 56 -2.52 -26.01 -10.39
CA SER A 56 -3.67 -26.91 -10.22
C SER A 56 -4.11 -27.11 -8.76
N GLY A 57 -3.89 -26.10 -7.91
CA GLY A 57 -4.17 -26.15 -6.48
C GLY A 57 -3.07 -26.78 -5.62
N ASP A 58 -1.97 -27.23 -6.22
CA ASP A 58 -0.85 -27.87 -5.51
C ASP A 58 -0.16 -26.87 -4.56
N PRO A 59 -0.04 -27.19 -3.25
CA PRO A 59 0.58 -26.31 -2.26
C PRO A 59 2.04 -25.93 -2.57
N SER A 60 2.76 -26.68 -3.42
CA SER A 60 4.10 -26.31 -3.91
C SER A 60 4.13 -24.96 -4.64
N GLY A 61 2.99 -24.52 -5.18
CA GLY A 61 2.85 -23.21 -5.81
C GLY A 61 2.88 -22.02 -4.84
N GLN A 62 2.65 -22.23 -3.55
CA GLN A 62 2.51 -21.15 -2.56
C GLN A 62 3.78 -20.30 -2.44
N GLY A 63 4.95 -20.94 -2.54
CA GLY A 63 6.25 -20.27 -2.52
C GLY A 63 6.46 -19.35 -3.72
N TYR A 64 6.03 -19.76 -4.91
CA TYR A 64 6.06 -18.92 -6.11
C TYR A 64 5.03 -17.78 -6.02
N ALA A 65 3.79 -18.09 -5.63
CA ALA A 65 2.72 -17.11 -5.48
C ALA A 65 3.10 -15.96 -4.53
N SER A 66 3.67 -16.30 -3.36
CA SER A 66 4.14 -15.34 -2.36
C SER A 66 5.22 -14.40 -2.89
N ARG A 67 6.20 -14.94 -3.62
CA ARG A 67 7.29 -14.15 -4.21
C ARG A 67 6.79 -13.21 -5.31
N THR A 68 5.89 -13.70 -6.17
CA THR A 68 5.24 -12.90 -7.22
C THR A 68 4.40 -11.77 -6.60
N TYR A 69 3.66 -12.05 -5.53
CA TYR A 69 2.87 -11.06 -4.80
C TYR A 69 3.73 -9.95 -4.19
N GLY A 70 4.81 -10.32 -3.48
CA GLY A 70 5.72 -9.35 -2.88
C GLY A 70 6.41 -8.47 -3.93
N ALA A 71 6.87 -9.07 -5.03
CA ALA A 71 7.47 -8.33 -6.14
C ALA A 71 6.45 -7.39 -6.81
N TYR A 72 5.20 -7.85 -7.01
CA TYR A 72 4.12 -7.03 -7.53
C TYR A 72 3.90 -5.78 -6.67
N LEU A 73 3.69 -5.94 -5.36
CA LEU A 73 3.46 -4.80 -4.47
C LEU A 73 4.68 -3.87 -4.40
N ALA A 74 5.89 -4.43 -4.36
CA ALA A 74 7.11 -3.64 -4.37
C ALA A 74 7.20 -2.72 -5.59
N LEU A 75 6.90 -3.26 -6.78
CA LEU A 75 6.91 -2.50 -8.03
C LEU A 75 5.73 -1.53 -8.14
N VAL A 76 4.57 -1.84 -7.55
CA VAL A 76 3.44 -0.88 -7.38
C VAL A 76 3.91 0.36 -6.62
N TYR A 77 4.59 0.21 -5.48
CA TYR A 77 5.11 1.35 -4.71
C TYR A 77 6.26 2.07 -5.40
N ALA A 78 7.18 1.34 -6.05
CA ALA A 78 8.30 1.94 -6.77
C ALA A 78 7.84 2.77 -7.99
N SER A 79 6.84 2.28 -8.74
CA SER A 79 6.30 2.94 -9.95
C SER A 79 5.61 4.28 -9.64
N ALA A 80 5.05 4.45 -8.44
CA ALA A 80 4.39 5.69 -8.02
C ALA A 80 5.32 6.91 -8.05
N ILE A 81 6.63 6.71 -7.86
CA ILE A 81 7.64 7.78 -7.94
C ILE A 81 7.64 8.41 -9.34
N PHE A 82 7.54 7.58 -10.38
CA PHE A 82 7.60 8.04 -11.77
C PHE A 82 6.31 8.71 -12.23
N GLY A 83 5.14 8.22 -11.78
CA GLY A 83 3.88 8.78 -12.26
C GLY A 83 3.56 10.19 -11.76
N GLY A 84 4.07 10.58 -10.58
CA GLY A 84 4.03 11.98 -10.13
C GLY A 84 4.80 12.90 -11.07
N TYR A 85 6.02 12.50 -11.46
CA TYR A 85 6.83 13.23 -12.44
C TYR A 85 6.10 13.38 -13.79
N VAL A 86 5.46 12.31 -14.28
CA VAL A 86 4.70 12.35 -15.53
C VAL A 86 3.53 13.35 -15.45
N ALA A 87 2.81 13.43 -14.33
CA ALA A 87 1.74 14.42 -14.18
C ALA A 87 2.27 15.86 -14.15
N ASP A 88 3.31 16.11 -13.37
CA ASP A 88 3.88 17.45 -13.20
C ASP A 88 4.51 17.97 -14.51
N ARG A 89 5.28 17.10 -15.18
CA ARG A 89 6.18 17.50 -16.28
C ARG A 89 5.67 17.14 -17.67
N VAL A 90 4.66 16.28 -17.83
CA VAL A 90 4.24 15.80 -19.15
C VAL A 90 2.74 15.97 -19.40
N LEU A 91 1.88 15.23 -18.67
CA LEU A 91 0.46 15.05 -19.03
C LEU A 91 -0.53 15.92 -18.25
N GLY A 92 -0.17 16.40 -17.06
CA GLY A 92 -1.12 16.94 -16.09
C GLY A 92 -1.90 15.84 -15.35
N TYR A 93 -2.28 16.12 -14.11
CA TYR A 93 -2.91 15.16 -13.19
C TYR A 93 -4.16 14.50 -13.77
N GLN A 94 -5.09 15.27 -14.37
CA GLN A 94 -6.34 14.71 -14.89
C GLN A 94 -6.09 13.65 -15.98
N ARG A 95 -5.12 13.89 -16.89
CA ARG A 95 -4.84 12.94 -17.97
C ARG A 95 -4.04 11.75 -17.47
N SER A 96 -3.08 11.95 -16.57
CA SER A 96 -2.34 10.84 -15.95
C SER A 96 -3.29 9.87 -15.23
N ILE A 97 -4.28 10.39 -14.49
CA ILE A 97 -5.31 9.57 -13.82
C ILE A 97 -6.13 8.78 -14.85
N LEU A 98 -6.62 9.41 -15.92
CA LEU A 98 -7.41 8.72 -16.94
C LEU A 98 -6.61 7.64 -17.68
N VAL A 99 -5.37 7.95 -18.07
CA VAL A 99 -4.48 6.99 -18.75
C VAL A 99 -4.14 5.84 -17.79
N GLY A 100 -3.77 6.15 -16.55
CA GLY A 100 -3.52 5.15 -15.51
C GLY A 100 -4.73 4.24 -15.31
N ALA A 101 -5.94 4.80 -15.29
CA ALA A 101 -7.17 4.03 -15.11
C ALA A 101 -7.45 3.04 -16.24
N ILE A 102 -7.26 3.47 -17.50
CA ILE A 102 -7.40 2.61 -18.68
C ILE A 102 -6.36 1.48 -18.64
N VAL A 103 -5.10 1.83 -18.36
CA VAL A 103 -3.99 0.87 -18.31
C VAL A 103 -4.22 -0.16 -17.21
N MET A 104 -4.61 0.27 -15.99
CA MET A 104 -4.96 -0.65 -14.91
C MET A 104 -6.14 -1.55 -15.27
N GLY A 105 -7.20 -0.98 -15.85
CA GLY A 105 -8.38 -1.74 -16.29
C GLY A 105 -8.00 -2.83 -17.29
N ALA A 106 -7.21 -2.50 -18.31
CA ALA A 106 -6.71 -3.48 -19.27
C ALA A 106 -5.89 -4.59 -18.59
N GLY A 107 -4.97 -4.22 -17.69
CA GLY A 107 -4.18 -5.19 -16.93
C GLY A 107 -5.03 -6.14 -16.08
N LEU A 108 -6.08 -5.63 -15.44
CA LEU A 108 -7.01 -6.44 -14.63
C LEU A 108 -7.78 -7.46 -15.47
N PHE A 109 -8.20 -7.10 -16.69
CA PHE A 109 -8.82 -8.06 -17.62
C PHE A 109 -7.80 -9.08 -18.16
N MET A 110 -6.55 -8.69 -18.39
CA MET A 110 -5.49 -9.63 -18.81
C MET A 110 -5.18 -10.68 -17.74
N VAL A 111 -5.23 -10.31 -16.46
CA VAL A 111 -5.02 -11.24 -15.33
C VAL A 111 -6.06 -12.37 -15.28
N MET A 112 -7.23 -12.19 -15.90
CA MET A 112 -8.24 -13.25 -16.01
C MET A 112 -7.87 -14.37 -16.98
N VAL A 113 -6.94 -14.11 -17.90
CA VAL A 113 -6.55 -15.09 -18.92
C VAL A 113 -5.69 -16.15 -18.23
N PRO A 114 -6.03 -17.45 -18.36
CA PRO A 114 -5.30 -18.54 -17.72
C PRO A 114 -4.02 -18.91 -18.47
N ASP A 115 -3.25 -17.90 -18.83
CA ASP A 115 -1.93 -18.02 -19.42
C ASP A 115 -0.96 -17.25 -18.54
N ARG A 116 0.14 -17.90 -18.15
CA ARG A 116 1.07 -17.33 -17.16
C ARG A 116 1.76 -16.08 -17.67
N ASP A 117 2.09 -16.03 -18.96
CA ASP A 117 2.78 -14.88 -19.55
C ASP A 117 1.79 -13.72 -19.68
N VAL A 118 0.57 -13.97 -20.17
CA VAL A 118 -0.50 -12.94 -20.23
C VAL A 118 -0.84 -12.42 -18.83
N PHE A 119 -0.91 -13.29 -17.83
CA PHE A 119 -1.12 -12.92 -16.44
C PHE A 119 -0.01 -11.99 -15.92
N LEU A 120 1.27 -12.32 -16.15
CA LEU A 120 2.40 -11.49 -15.72
C LEU A 120 2.45 -10.15 -16.49
N VAL A 121 2.12 -10.14 -17.79
CA VAL A 121 1.94 -8.89 -18.53
C VAL A 121 0.79 -8.08 -17.96
N GLY A 122 -0.31 -8.73 -17.55
CA GLY A 122 -1.44 -8.11 -16.87
C GLY A 122 -1.03 -7.43 -15.56
N LEU A 123 -0.31 -8.14 -14.67
CA LEU A 123 0.24 -7.56 -13.43
C LEU A 123 1.18 -6.39 -13.71
N SER A 124 2.05 -6.52 -14.71
CA SER A 124 2.98 -5.48 -15.14
C SER A 124 2.25 -4.23 -15.62
N THR A 125 1.16 -4.43 -16.36
CA THR A 125 0.28 -3.37 -16.84
C THR A 125 -0.43 -2.68 -15.66
N VAL A 126 -0.93 -3.44 -14.69
CA VAL A 126 -1.53 -2.88 -13.45
C VAL A 126 -0.51 -2.04 -12.66
N ILE A 127 0.73 -2.51 -12.52
CA ILE A 127 1.81 -1.76 -11.86
C ILE A 127 2.02 -0.40 -12.53
N VAL A 128 2.23 -0.38 -13.84
CA VAL A 128 2.48 0.86 -14.60
C VAL A 128 1.28 1.80 -14.54
N GLY A 129 0.07 1.27 -14.69
CA GLY A 129 -1.16 2.04 -14.60
C GLY A 129 -1.37 2.66 -13.21
N ASN A 130 -1.13 1.89 -12.14
CA ASN A 130 -1.23 2.38 -10.76
C ASN A 130 -0.21 3.49 -10.50
N GLY A 131 1.01 3.35 -11.02
CA GLY A 131 2.03 4.39 -10.96
C GLY A 131 1.53 5.72 -11.50
N LEU A 132 0.80 5.73 -12.62
CA LEU A 132 0.20 6.93 -13.22
C LEU A 132 -1.07 7.43 -12.51
N PHE A 133 -1.79 6.57 -11.79
CA PHE A 133 -3.05 6.92 -11.14
C PHE A 133 -2.83 7.46 -9.71
N LYS A 134 -2.21 6.64 -8.85
CA LYS A 134 -2.23 6.79 -7.39
C LYS A 134 -1.58 8.06 -6.83
N PRO A 135 -0.35 8.45 -7.22
CA PRO A 135 0.24 9.69 -6.71
C PRO A 135 -0.53 10.95 -7.15
N ASN A 136 -1.26 10.84 -8.26
CA ASN A 136 -1.85 11.99 -8.95
C ASN A 136 -3.25 12.34 -8.44
N ILE A 137 -4.07 11.34 -8.13
CA ILE A 137 -5.41 11.55 -7.56
C ILE A 137 -5.35 12.21 -6.18
N SER A 138 -4.40 11.80 -5.33
CA SER A 138 -4.18 12.40 -4.00
C SER A 138 -3.69 13.84 -4.09
N SER A 139 -2.84 14.14 -5.08
CA SER A 139 -2.36 15.51 -5.34
C SER A 139 -3.50 16.43 -5.79
N LEU A 140 -4.45 15.90 -6.57
CA LEU A 140 -5.60 16.64 -7.06
C LEU A 140 -6.56 17.06 -5.93
N VAL A 141 -6.72 16.24 -4.88
CA VAL A 141 -7.46 16.60 -3.66
C VAL A 141 -6.83 17.81 -2.98
N GLY A 142 -5.50 17.92 -2.95
CA GLY A 142 -4.81 19.07 -2.39
C GLY A 142 -5.05 20.37 -3.16
N GLN A 143 -5.26 20.29 -4.47
CA GLN A 143 -5.39 21.44 -5.36
C GLN A 143 -6.80 22.02 -5.44
N ILE A 144 -7.81 21.35 -4.91
CA ILE A 144 -9.19 21.86 -4.85
C ILE A 144 -9.44 22.77 -3.63
N TYR A 145 -8.42 22.98 -2.78
CA TYR A 145 -8.47 23.87 -1.63
C TYR A 145 -7.47 25.02 -1.81
N PRO A 146 -7.83 26.27 -1.45
CA PRO A 146 -6.88 27.37 -1.36
C PRO A 146 -5.75 27.08 -0.36
N VAL A 147 -4.60 27.72 -0.57
CA VAL A 147 -3.49 27.66 0.39
C VAL A 147 -3.93 28.29 1.71
N GLY A 148 -3.81 27.55 2.82
CA GLY A 148 -4.22 28.00 4.15
C GLY A 148 -5.68 27.70 4.52
N ASP A 149 -6.44 26.96 3.70
CA ASP A 149 -7.80 26.53 4.06
C ASP A 149 -7.77 25.35 5.04
N ASP A 150 -8.25 25.56 6.27
CA ASP A 150 -8.35 24.55 7.34
C ASP A 150 -9.23 23.34 6.97
N ARG A 151 -10.09 23.46 5.94
CA ARG A 151 -10.88 22.32 5.44
C ARG A 151 -10.05 21.32 4.66
N ARG A 152 -8.85 21.70 4.21
CA ARG A 152 -7.97 20.82 3.41
C ARG A 152 -7.69 19.52 4.15
N ASP A 153 -7.30 19.60 5.42
CA ASP A 153 -6.94 18.43 6.23
C ASP A 153 -8.15 17.51 6.45
N ARG A 154 -9.31 18.10 6.79
CA ARG A 154 -10.59 17.36 6.88
C ARG A 154 -10.98 16.72 5.55
N GLY A 155 -10.70 17.39 4.44
CA GLY A 155 -10.90 16.87 3.09
C GLY A 155 -10.06 15.64 2.79
N PHE A 156 -8.78 15.64 3.19
CA PHE A 156 -7.92 14.44 3.11
C PHE A 156 -8.43 13.31 4.01
N THR A 157 -8.97 13.62 5.19
CA THR A 157 -9.60 12.62 6.06
C THR A 157 -10.82 11.96 5.38
N ILE A 158 -11.70 12.73 4.75
CA ILE A 158 -12.84 12.21 3.98
C ILE A 158 -12.34 11.34 2.81
N PHE A 159 -11.36 11.83 2.04
CA PHE A 159 -10.77 11.08 0.94
C PHE A 159 -10.19 9.73 1.41
N TYR A 160 -9.50 9.72 2.55
CA TYR A 160 -8.96 8.52 3.18
C TYR A 160 -10.05 7.53 3.64
N MET A 161 -11.23 8.00 4.05
CA MET A 161 -12.37 7.10 4.31
C MET A 161 -12.78 6.36 3.05
N GLY A 162 -12.74 6.99 1.87
CA GLY A 162 -13.05 6.34 0.59
C GLY A 162 -12.13 5.17 0.28
N ILE A 163 -10.83 5.31 0.62
CA ILE A 163 -9.85 4.23 0.48
C ILE A 163 -10.23 3.02 1.34
N ASN A 164 -10.53 3.26 2.62
CA ASN A 164 -10.86 2.20 3.56
C ASN A 164 -12.22 1.58 3.27
N MET A 165 -13.20 2.34 2.80
CA MET A 165 -14.48 1.79 2.35
C MET A 165 -14.29 0.85 1.16
N GLY A 166 -13.45 1.22 0.19
CA GLY A 166 -13.10 0.35 -0.93
C GLY A 166 -12.41 -0.93 -0.48
N GLY A 167 -11.43 -0.81 0.43
CA GLY A 167 -10.71 -1.96 1.01
C GLY A 167 -11.55 -2.85 1.92
N PHE A 168 -12.58 -2.30 2.56
CA PHE A 168 -13.54 -3.06 3.35
C PHE A 168 -14.51 -3.83 2.46
N LEU A 169 -15.14 -3.16 1.50
CA LEU A 169 -16.18 -3.76 0.68
C LEU A 169 -15.65 -4.71 -0.41
N ALA A 170 -14.47 -4.47 -0.95
CA ALA A 170 -13.96 -5.29 -2.04
C ALA A 170 -13.77 -6.76 -1.69
N PRO A 171 -13.05 -7.15 -0.62
CA PRO A 171 -12.90 -8.56 -0.28
C PRO A 171 -14.22 -9.21 0.15
N LEU A 172 -15.16 -8.44 0.74
CA LEU A 172 -16.50 -8.95 1.07
C LEU A 172 -17.30 -9.31 -0.19
N VAL A 173 -17.43 -8.36 -1.10
CA VAL A 173 -18.23 -8.52 -2.32
C VAL A 173 -17.58 -9.54 -3.25
N THR A 174 -16.28 -9.38 -3.53
CA THR A 174 -15.58 -10.27 -4.46
C THR A 174 -15.35 -11.66 -3.87
N GLY A 175 -15.12 -11.78 -2.57
CA GLY A 175 -15.08 -13.07 -1.87
C GLY A 175 -16.44 -13.77 -1.89
N TRP A 176 -17.54 -13.03 -1.73
CA TRP A 176 -18.88 -13.58 -1.88
C TRP A 176 -19.15 -14.06 -3.32
N ILE A 177 -18.79 -13.28 -4.34
CA ILE A 177 -18.87 -13.68 -5.76
C ILE A 177 -18.13 -15.01 -5.99
N ALA A 178 -16.91 -15.13 -5.44
CA ALA A 178 -16.13 -16.36 -5.54
C ALA A 178 -16.78 -17.56 -4.83
N SER A 179 -17.59 -17.32 -3.79
CA SER A 179 -18.26 -18.38 -3.01
C SER A 179 -19.64 -18.80 -3.53
N VAL A 180 -20.31 -17.97 -4.32
CA VAL A 180 -21.64 -18.32 -4.89
C VAL A 180 -21.50 -19.13 -6.18
N LEU A 181 -20.35 -19.02 -6.85
CA LEU A 181 -20.05 -19.74 -8.09
C LEU A 181 -19.40 -21.13 -7.83
N THR A 182 -19.50 -21.67 -6.62
CA THR A 182 -18.80 -22.86 -6.10
C THR A 182 -18.99 -24.16 -6.88
N ASP A 183 -20.06 -24.29 -7.67
CA ASP A 183 -20.28 -25.47 -8.52
C ASP A 183 -19.37 -25.51 -9.76
N THR A 184 -18.56 -24.45 -9.95
CA THR A 184 -17.52 -24.40 -10.99
C THR A 184 -16.13 -24.61 -10.39
N PRO A 185 -15.13 -25.07 -11.18
CA PRO A 185 -13.76 -25.23 -10.71
C PRO A 185 -13.26 -23.95 -10.01
N LEU A 186 -12.57 -24.08 -8.87
CA LEU A 186 -12.08 -22.97 -8.04
C LEU A 186 -11.38 -21.86 -8.84
N GLN A 187 -10.73 -22.24 -9.94
CA GLN A 187 -10.14 -21.33 -10.93
C GLN A 187 -11.15 -20.33 -11.53
N GLN A 188 -12.34 -20.80 -11.92
CA GLN A 188 -13.38 -19.98 -12.54
C GLN A 188 -13.94 -18.93 -11.54
N ASN A 189 -14.00 -19.28 -10.25
CA ASN A 189 -14.42 -18.37 -9.19
C ASN A 189 -13.46 -17.19 -9.03
N TYR A 190 -12.14 -17.44 -9.11
CA TYR A 190 -11.14 -16.36 -9.07
C TYR A 190 -11.17 -15.50 -10.33
N ARG A 191 -11.45 -16.06 -11.51
CA ARG A 191 -11.63 -15.25 -12.73
C ARG A 191 -12.81 -14.29 -12.62
N ALA A 192 -13.90 -14.70 -11.96
CA ALA A 192 -15.02 -13.81 -11.65
C ALA A 192 -14.62 -12.67 -10.68
N VAL A 193 -13.70 -12.93 -9.74
CA VAL A 193 -13.10 -11.87 -8.90
C VAL A 193 -12.38 -10.85 -9.77
N PHE A 194 -11.48 -11.27 -10.65
CA PHE A 194 -10.75 -10.33 -11.52
C PHE A 194 -11.65 -9.61 -12.53
N LEU A 195 -12.73 -10.25 -12.98
CA LEU A 195 -13.76 -9.59 -13.78
C LEU A 195 -14.42 -8.46 -12.99
N SER A 196 -14.81 -8.72 -11.74
CA SER A 196 -15.46 -7.72 -10.90
C SER A 196 -14.54 -6.54 -10.57
N THR A 197 -13.24 -6.78 -10.38
CA THR A 197 -12.26 -5.72 -10.14
C THR A 197 -11.98 -4.92 -11.42
N GLY A 198 -11.90 -5.58 -12.57
CA GLY A 198 -11.82 -4.92 -13.89
C GLY A 198 -13.03 -4.02 -14.17
N ILE A 199 -14.25 -4.51 -13.89
CA ILE A 199 -15.48 -3.70 -13.97
C ILE A 199 -15.41 -2.51 -13.00
N GLY A 200 -14.97 -2.73 -11.76
CA GLY A 200 -14.75 -1.64 -10.80
C GLY A 200 -13.82 -0.56 -11.34
N MET A 201 -12.75 -0.95 -12.06
CA MET A 201 -11.83 0.00 -12.68
C MET A 201 -12.44 0.74 -13.89
N VAL A 202 -13.31 0.08 -14.66
CA VAL A 202 -14.09 0.75 -15.72
C VAL A 202 -15.04 1.78 -15.13
N ILE A 203 -15.73 1.44 -14.02
CA ILE A 203 -16.59 2.39 -13.29
C ILE A 203 -15.76 3.57 -12.78
N CYS A 204 -14.58 3.32 -12.19
CA CYS A 204 -13.65 4.35 -11.76
C CYS A 204 -13.30 5.32 -12.90
N PHE A 205 -12.92 4.78 -14.07
CA PHE A 205 -12.58 5.56 -15.26
C PHE A 205 -13.75 6.42 -15.73
N ILE A 206 -14.94 5.83 -15.92
CA ILE A 206 -16.14 6.54 -16.39
C ILE A 206 -16.52 7.64 -15.39
N TRP A 207 -16.49 7.32 -14.10
CA TRP A 207 -16.83 8.24 -13.02
C TRP A 207 -15.90 9.46 -13.03
N PHE A 208 -14.58 9.24 -13.13
CA PHE A 208 -13.62 10.33 -13.22
C PHE A 208 -13.74 11.11 -14.54
N LEU A 209 -13.98 10.42 -15.66
CA LEU A 209 -14.10 11.03 -16.98
C LEU A 209 -15.26 12.03 -17.06
N VAL A 210 -16.43 11.65 -16.51
CA VAL A 210 -17.61 12.51 -16.42
C VAL A 210 -17.39 13.58 -15.34
N GLY A 211 -16.87 13.17 -14.19
CA GLY A 211 -16.68 13.98 -13.00
C GLY A 211 -15.64 15.10 -13.13
N LYS A 212 -14.60 14.92 -13.95
CA LYS A 212 -13.49 15.90 -14.09
C LYS A 212 -13.94 17.30 -14.53
N ARG A 213 -15.11 17.41 -15.18
CA ARG A 213 -15.70 18.72 -15.56
C ARG A 213 -15.91 19.62 -14.33
N GLN A 214 -16.14 19.03 -13.16
CA GLN A 214 -16.31 19.75 -11.91
C GLN A 214 -15.03 20.45 -11.42
N LEU A 215 -13.85 20.00 -11.87
CA LEU A 215 -12.55 20.56 -11.46
C LEU A 215 -12.22 21.91 -12.10
N LYS A 216 -13.04 22.40 -13.06
CA LYS A 216 -12.88 23.71 -13.71
C LYS A 216 -11.44 24.01 -14.17
N GLY A 217 -10.72 23.00 -14.67
CA GLY A 217 -9.35 23.13 -15.17
C GLY A 217 -8.22 22.92 -14.15
N VAL A 218 -8.53 22.70 -12.87
CA VAL A 218 -7.52 22.30 -11.85
C VAL A 218 -6.93 20.93 -12.19
N GLY A 219 -5.60 20.84 -12.18
CA GLY A 219 -4.87 19.63 -12.56
C GLY A 219 -4.86 19.33 -14.07
N ALA A 220 -5.33 20.26 -14.91
CA ALA A 220 -5.15 20.17 -16.36
C ALA A 220 -3.69 20.48 -16.76
N PRO A 221 -3.18 19.91 -17.86
CA PRO A 221 -1.85 20.23 -18.35
C PRO A 221 -1.68 21.75 -18.63
N PRO A 222 -0.45 22.29 -18.50
CA PRO A 222 -0.16 23.66 -18.88
C PRO A 222 -0.52 23.95 -20.35
N PRO A 223 -0.99 25.18 -20.69
CA PRO A 223 -1.49 25.51 -22.03
C PRO A 223 -0.42 25.39 -23.13
N GLU A 224 0.85 25.55 -22.76
CA GLU A 224 2.00 25.57 -23.67
C GLU A 224 2.42 24.19 -24.21
N ARG A 225 1.81 23.10 -23.73
CA ARG A 225 2.20 21.73 -24.12
C ARG A 225 1.29 21.16 -25.19
N HIS A 226 1.88 20.64 -26.26
CA HIS A 226 1.16 19.91 -27.31
C HIS A 226 0.49 18.64 -26.75
N PRO A 227 -0.85 18.62 -26.63
CA PRO A 227 -1.59 17.53 -25.99
C PRO A 227 -1.29 16.14 -26.55
N THR A 228 -1.18 16.05 -27.87
CA THR A 228 -0.99 14.80 -28.61
C THR A 228 0.42 14.27 -28.47
N LYS A 229 1.44 15.13 -28.55
CA LYS A 229 2.85 14.73 -28.38
C LYS A 229 3.13 14.24 -26.96
N SER A 230 2.59 14.94 -25.95
CA SER A 230 2.72 14.52 -24.54
C SER A 230 2.03 13.18 -24.28
N LEU A 231 0.84 12.96 -24.87
CA LEU A 231 0.17 11.66 -24.78
C LEU A 231 0.96 10.55 -25.48
N ALA A 232 1.43 10.79 -26.70
CA ALA A 232 2.23 9.81 -27.44
C ALA A 232 3.51 9.44 -26.67
N ALA A 233 4.20 10.40 -26.07
CA ALA A 233 5.38 10.15 -25.24
C ALA A 233 5.06 9.24 -24.03
N VAL A 234 3.92 9.46 -23.38
CA VAL A 234 3.51 8.60 -22.26
C VAL A 234 3.06 7.22 -22.74
N VAL A 235 2.37 7.11 -23.87
CA VAL A 235 2.04 5.80 -24.46
C VAL A 235 3.31 5.02 -24.80
N ILE A 236 4.31 5.65 -25.43
CA ILE A 236 5.62 5.02 -25.67
C ILE A 236 6.28 4.62 -24.35
N GLY A 237 6.25 5.49 -23.34
CA GLY A 237 6.75 5.18 -22.00
C GLY A 237 6.08 3.96 -21.38
N ILE A 238 4.76 3.82 -21.53
CA ILE A 238 4.00 2.64 -21.08
C ILE A 238 4.43 1.39 -21.86
N LEU A 239 4.53 1.49 -23.19
CA LEU A 239 4.96 0.39 -24.07
C LEU A 239 6.38 -0.10 -23.77
N VAL A 240 7.24 0.74 -23.20
CA VAL A 240 8.59 0.36 -22.73
C VAL A 240 8.55 -0.14 -21.28
N ALA A 241 7.79 0.52 -20.41
CA ALA A 241 7.73 0.20 -18.99
C ALA A 241 7.08 -1.16 -18.72
N VAL A 242 6.02 -1.52 -19.45
CA VAL A 242 5.32 -2.80 -19.24
C VAL A 242 6.24 -4.00 -19.52
N PRO A 243 6.95 -4.09 -20.66
CA PRO A 243 7.94 -5.14 -20.88
C PRO A 243 9.06 -5.15 -19.85
N LEU A 244 9.56 -3.98 -19.42
CA LEU A 244 10.62 -3.92 -18.40
C LEU A 244 10.15 -4.49 -17.06
N VAL A 245 8.95 -4.11 -16.62
CA VAL A 245 8.33 -4.64 -15.40
C VAL A 245 8.06 -6.14 -15.54
N TYR A 246 7.60 -6.58 -16.71
CA TYR A 246 7.42 -8.00 -17.02
C TYR A 246 8.74 -8.77 -16.89
N LEU A 247 9.84 -8.27 -17.44
CA LEU A 247 11.14 -8.92 -17.34
C LEU A 247 11.62 -9.01 -15.88
N LEU A 248 11.39 -7.97 -15.07
CA LEU A 248 11.71 -7.99 -13.64
C LEU A 248 10.90 -9.07 -12.89
N MET A 249 9.63 -9.24 -13.24
CA MET A 249 8.75 -10.23 -12.59
C MET A 249 8.98 -11.66 -13.09
N ALA A 250 9.11 -11.85 -14.40
CA ALA A 250 9.16 -13.15 -15.05
C ALA A 250 10.55 -13.79 -14.99
N GLN A 251 11.62 -13.01 -15.20
CA GLN A 251 12.97 -13.54 -15.40
C GLN A 251 13.91 -13.23 -14.24
N ALA A 252 13.87 -12.01 -13.70
CA ALA A 252 14.84 -11.60 -12.67
C ALA A 252 14.49 -12.19 -11.29
N GLY A 253 13.20 -12.29 -10.99
CA GLY A 253 12.68 -12.85 -9.73
C GLY A 253 12.82 -11.90 -8.53
N ALA A 254 12.12 -12.24 -7.45
CA ALA A 254 12.00 -11.40 -6.25
C ALA A 254 13.36 -11.07 -5.59
N ILE A 255 14.35 -11.96 -5.71
CA ILE A 255 15.70 -11.74 -5.15
C ILE A 255 16.44 -10.63 -5.90
N PHE A 256 16.41 -10.64 -7.24
CA PHE A 256 17.01 -9.57 -8.02
C PHE A 256 16.31 -8.23 -7.76
N VAL A 257 14.97 -8.24 -7.68
CA VAL A 257 14.20 -7.05 -7.30
C VAL A 257 14.63 -6.52 -5.93
N ALA A 258 14.96 -7.39 -4.97
CA ALA A 258 15.44 -6.97 -3.65
C ALA A 258 16.80 -6.25 -3.75
N TRP A 259 17.74 -6.80 -4.53
CA TRP A 259 19.04 -6.16 -4.77
C TRP A 259 18.91 -4.84 -5.53
N LEU A 260 18.03 -4.78 -6.54
CA LEU A 260 17.76 -3.55 -7.28
C LEU A 260 17.20 -2.46 -6.36
N LEU A 261 16.16 -2.78 -5.57
CA LEU A 261 15.57 -1.82 -4.64
C LEU A 261 16.56 -1.40 -3.54
N GLY A 262 17.39 -2.33 -3.05
CA GLY A 262 18.47 -2.04 -2.11
C GLY A 262 19.52 -1.09 -2.68
N ALA A 263 19.97 -1.33 -3.92
CA ALA A 263 20.91 -0.45 -4.61
C ALA A 263 20.30 0.95 -4.84
N LEU A 264 19.04 1.02 -5.26
CA LEU A 264 18.32 2.29 -5.39
C LEU A 264 18.22 3.03 -4.04
N PHE A 265 17.99 2.30 -2.95
CA PHE A 265 17.86 2.89 -1.62
C PHE A 265 19.19 3.43 -1.12
N ILE A 266 20.29 2.70 -1.34
CA ILE A 266 21.64 3.19 -1.07
C ILE A 266 21.92 4.45 -1.91
N GLY A 267 21.58 4.45 -3.19
CA GLY A 267 21.70 5.62 -4.06
C GLY A 267 20.96 6.84 -3.51
N VAL A 268 19.70 6.68 -3.13
CA VAL A 268 18.88 7.73 -2.51
C VAL A 268 19.50 8.19 -1.18
N ALA A 269 19.95 7.28 -0.32
CA ALA A 269 20.58 7.60 0.95
C ALA A 269 21.86 8.42 0.75
N VAL A 270 22.73 8.01 -0.20
CA VAL A 270 23.95 8.74 -0.56
C VAL A 270 23.61 10.14 -1.07
N MET A 271 22.63 10.29 -1.96
CA MET A 271 22.20 11.59 -2.47
C MET A 271 21.65 12.51 -1.36
N LEU A 272 20.87 11.97 -0.43
CA LEU A 272 20.33 12.74 0.69
C LEU A 272 21.42 13.19 1.67
N VAL A 273 22.39 12.32 1.98
CA VAL A 273 23.53 12.66 2.82
C VAL A 273 24.44 13.67 2.13
N ALA A 274 24.72 13.49 0.83
CA ALA A 274 25.53 14.41 0.04
C ALA A 274 24.90 15.81 -0.01
N GLU A 275 23.59 15.91 -0.19
CA GLU A 275 22.90 17.20 -0.13
C GLU A 275 22.91 17.79 1.29
N ALA A 276 22.74 16.97 2.33
CA ALA A 276 22.81 17.43 3.72
C ALA A 276 24.18 17.99 4.11
N VAL A 277 25.27 17.39 3.61
CA VAL A 277 26.65 17.87 3.85
C VAL A 277 26.89 19.27 3.28
N ARG A 278 26.17 19.66 2.22
CA ARG A 278 26.24 21.01 1.64
C ARG A 278 25.55 22.08 2.49
N HIS A 279 24.78 21.68 3.50
CA HIS A 279 24.07 22.59 4.39
C HIS A 279 24.83 22.77 5.71
N ASP A 280 24.42 22.07 6.76
CA ASP A 280 25.02 22.17 8.09
C ASP A 280 25.01 20.83 8.82
N ARG A 281 25.71 20.77 9.96
CA ARG A 281 25.78 19.56 10.79
C ARG A 281 24.42 19.12 11.32
N ILE A 282 23.51 20.07 11.54
CA ILE A 282 22.14 19.80 12.01
C ILE A 282 21.37 19.02 10.95
N GLN A 283 21.48 19.42 9.69
CA GLN A 283 20.81 18.78 8.56
C GLN A 283 21.35 17.37 8.31
N ILE A 284 22.66 17.14 8.47
CA ILE A 284 23.23 15.79 8.42
C ILE A 284 22.59 14.89 9.49
N HIS A 285 22.49 15.36 10.73
CA HIS A 285 21.86 14.60 11.81
C HIS A 285 20.40 14.26 11.51
N ARG A 286 19.64 15.22 10.96
CA ARG A 286 18.23 15.00 10.56
C ARG A 286 18.09 13.93 9.48
N VAL A 287 18.96 13.95 8.46
CA VAL A 287 18.96 12.92 7.41
C VAL A 287 19.34 11.55 7.98
N ILE A 288 20.33 11.47 8.87
CA ILE A 288 20.69 10.20 9.53
C ILE A 288 19.49 9.66 10.34
N ALA A 289 18.81 10.50 11.12
CA ALA A 289 17.61 10.11 11.86
C ALA A 289 16.52 9.55 10.93
N MET A 290 16.29 10.22 9.80
CA MET A 290 15.33 9.79 8.79
C MET A 290 15.69 8.43 8.18
N LEU A 291 16.95 8.21 7.80
CA LEU A 291 17.41 6.95 7.22
C LEU A 291 17.32 5.78 8.21
N VAL A 292 17.60 6.02 9.50
CA VAL A 292 17.36 5.03 10.56
C VAL A 292 15.88 4.66 10.64
N LEU A 293 14.99 5.64 10.60
CA LEU A 293 13.54 5.38 10.63
C LEU A 293 13.04 4.67 9.35
N PHE A 294 13.68 4.90 8.19
CA PHE A 294 13.39 4.13 6.97
C PHE A 294 13.74 2.65 7.14
N ALA A 295 14.84 2.31 7.79
CA ALA A 295 15.19 0.91 8.06
C ALA A 295 14.12 0.21 8.92
N PHE A 296 13.60 0.88 9.96
CA PHE A 296 12.49 0.35 10.76
C PHE A 296 11.17 0.31 9.99
N ASN A 297 10.94 1.24 9.05
CA ASN A 297 9.80 1.19 8.15
C ASN A 297 9.82 -0.05 7.25
N VAL A 298 11.00 -0.43 6.72
CA VAL A 298 11.17 -1.68 5.96
C VAL A 298 10.70 -2.88 6.78
N LEU A 299 11.15 -2.98 8.04
CA LEU A 299 10.75 -4.08 8.93
C LEU A 299 9.24 -4.07 9.18
N PHE A 300 8.65 -2.91 9.47
CA PHE A 300 7.21 -2.81 9.70
C PHE A 300 6.41 -3.38 8.49
N TRP A 301 6.71 -2.90 7.27
CA TRP A 301 5.99 -3.33 6.08
C TRP A 301 6.31 -4.77 5.68
N MET A 302 7.52 -5.28 5.94
CA MET A 302 7.87 -6.70 5.70
C MET A 302 6.94 -7.68 6.41
N PHE A 303 6.50 -7.32 7.62
CA PHE A 303 5.64 -8.18 8.42
C PHE A 303 4.16 -7.82 8.32
N PHE A 304 3.83 -6.54 8.13
CA PHE A 304 2.47 -6.08 7.89
C PHE A 304 1.91 -6.63 6.57
N GLU A 305 2.74 -6.69 5.52
CA GLU A 305 2.33 -7.10 4.17
C GLU A 305 2.23 -8.61 3.98
N GLN A 306 2.24 -9.39 5.07
CA GLN A 306 1.93 -10.82 5.07
C GLN A 306 0.44 -11.08 4.77
N ALA A 307 -0.39 -10.05 4.89
CA ALA A 307 -1.85 -10.07 4.72
C ALA A 307 -2.35 -10.74 3.43
N GLY A 308 -1.68 -10.55 2.29
CA GLY A 308 -2.08 -11.18 1.02
C GLY A 308 -1.21 -12.34 0.56
N SER A 309 -0.28 -12.80 1.41
CA SER A 309 0.58 -13.94 1.15
C SER A 309 0.40 -15.02 2.22
N SER A 310 1.23 -15.05 3.26
CA SER A 310 1.18 -16.11 4.26
C SER A 310 -0.15 -16.14 5.02
N PHE A 311 -0.77 -14.99 5.30
CA PHE A 311 -2.06 -14.97 6.00
C PHE A 311 -3.21 -15.50 5.13
N ASN A 312 -3.14 -15.34 3.81
CA ASN A 312 -4.09 -15.94 2.89
C ASN A 312 -4.00 -17.47 2.91
N PHE A 313 -2.78 -18.02 2.88
CA PHE A 313 -2.59 -19.48 2.95
C PHE A 313 -2.93 -20.03 4.34
N LEU A 314 -2.61 -19.29 5.40
CA LEU A 314 -3.05 -19.63 6.76
C LEU A 314 -4.59 -19.71 6.83
N ALA A 315 -5.28 -18.70 6.29
CA ALA A 315 -6.74 -18.65 6.26
C ALA A 315 -7.38 -19.75 5.41
N GLN A 316 -6.73 -20.14 4.31
CA GLN A 316 -7.20 -21.23 3.45
C GLN A 316 -6.98 -22.61 4.09
N ASN A 317 -5.80 -22.84 4.68
CA ASN A 317 -5.33 -24.17 5.03
C ASN A 317 -5.45 -24.53 6.51
N ILE A 318 -5.35 -23.55 7.41
CA ILE A 318 -5.11 -23.79 8.84
C ILE A 318 -6.18 -23.08 9.70
N VAL A 319 -7.05 -22.25 9.14
CA VAL A 319 -8.11 -21.59 9.90
C VAL A 319 -9.46 -22.26 9.65
N ASP A 320 -10.17 -22.57 10.73
CA ASP A 320 -11.56 -23.00 10.65
C ASP A 320 -12.46 -21.81 10.29
N ARG A 321 -13.02 -21.85 9.08
CA ARG A 321 -13.93 -20.84 8.52
C ARG A 321 -15.40 -21.23 8.61
N GLN A 322 -15.74 -22.30 9.34
CA GLN A 322 -17.12 -22.70 9.58
C GLN A 322 -17.78 -21.73 10.57
N MET A 323 -18.83 -21.05 10.14
CA MET A 323 -19.60 -20.11 10.93
C MET A 323 -21.09 -20.26 10.62
N PHE A 324 -21.92 -20.50 11.64
CA PHE A 324 -23.38 -20.67 11.49
C PHE A 324 -23.81 -21.72 10.44
N GLY A 325 -23.03 -22.81 10.28
CA GLY A 325 -23.32 -23.88 9.33
C GLY A 325 -22.90 -23.60 7.88
N TRP A 326 -22.15 -22.53 7.64
CA TRP A 326 -21.60 -22.19 6.33
C TRP A 326 -20.12 -21.81 6.45
N GLU A 327 -19.35 -22.05 5.37
CA GLU A 327 -17.94 -21.67 5.31
C GLU A 327 -17.78 -20.29 4.68
N PHE A 328 -17.32 -19.31 5.45
CA PHE A 328 -17.15 -17.96 4.92
C PHE A 328 -15.89 -17.81 4.03
N PRO A 329 -15.89 -16.92 3.02
CA PRO A 329 -14.79 -16.76 2.08
C PRO A 329 -13.50 -16.30 2.74
N THR A 330 -12.37 -16.87 2.31
CA THR A 330 -11.02 -16.48 2.77
C THR A 330 -10.75 -14.98 2.64
N GLY A 331 -11.23 -14.35 1.56
CA GLY A 331 -11.03 -12.92 1.32
C GLY A 331 -11.57 -12.00 2.43
N TRP A 332 -12.57 -12.42 3.19
CA TRP A 332 -13.20 -11.59 4.22
C TRP A 332 -12.25 -11.20 5.36
N PHE A 333 -11.19 -11.98 5.60
CA PHE A 333 -10.15 -11.60 6.56
C PHE A 333 -9.45 -10.30 6.17
N GLN A 334 -9.26 -10.01 4.87
CA GLN A 334 -8.60 -8.78 4.45
C GLN A 334 -9.45 -7.53 4.71
N SER A 335 -10.78 -7.67 4.80
CA SER A 335 -11.67 -6.57 5.17
C SER A 335 -11.49 -6.15 6.64
N VAL A 336 -10.96 -7.02 7.50
CA VAL A 336 -10.74 -6.72 8.94
C VAL A 336 -9.79 -5.54 9.11
N ASN A 337 -8.72 -5.44 8.32
CA ASN A 337 -7.79 -4.30 8.39
C ASN A 337 -8.51 -2.97 8.14
N SER A 338 -9.27 -2.87 7.05
CA SER A 338 -10.00 -1.65 6.72
C SER A 338 -11.11 -1.33 7.73
N ALA A 339 -11.83 -2.34 8.22
CA ALA A 339 -12.81 -2.16 9.30
C ALA A 339 -12.14 -1.65 10.58
N ALA A 340 -11.01 -2.24 10.96
CA ALA A 340 -10.24 -1.81 12.12
C ALA A 340 -9.73 -0.37 11.96
N ILE A 341 -9.31 0.07 10.76
CA ILE A 341 -8.91 1.47 10.54
C ILE A 341 -10.11 2.39 10.80
N LEU A 342 -11.28 2.09 10.23
CA LEU A 342 -12.48 2.90 10.40
C LEU A 342 -12.91 3.03 11.87
N VAL A 343 -12.74 1.98 12.67
CA VAL A 343 -13.12 1.95 14.09
C VAL A 343 -12.04 2.56 14.99
N PHE A 344 -10.77 2.16 14.80
CA PHE A 344 -9.69 2.50 15.73
C PHE A 344 -8.96 3.79 15.37
N ALA A 345 -9.00 4.30 14.14
CA ALA A 345 -8.34 5.56 13.80
C ALA A 345 -8.82 6.75 14.66
N PRO A 346 -10.14 6.96 14.88
CA PRO A 346 -10.62 8.00 15.79
C PRO A 346 -10.17 7.78 17.24
N LEU A 347 -10.15 6.52 17.71
CA LEU A 347 -9.76 6.16 19.07
C LEU A 347 -8.27 6.42 19.32
N VAL A 348 -7.43 6.03 18.38
CA VAL A 348 -5.98 6.28 18.43
C VAL A 348 -5.68 7.78 18.35
N ALA A 349 -6.38 8.52 17.48
CA ALA A 349 -6.25 9.97 17.41
C ALA A 349 -6.66 10.65 18.74
N LEU A 350 -7.74 10.19 19.37
CA LEU A 350 -8.17 10.67 20.68
C LEU A 350 -7.12 10.35 21.76
N ALA A 351 -6.56 9.14 21.76
CA ALA A 351 -5.50 8.76 22.68
C ALA A 351 -4.28 9.68 22.54
N TRP A 352 -3.88 10.03 21.31
CA TRP A 352 -2.82 11.01 21.08
C TRP A 352 -3.18 12.40 21.59
N ALA A 353 -4.41 12.87 21.35
CA ALA A 353 -4.86 14.17 21.82
C ALA A 353 -4.85 14.26 23.37
N VAL A 354 -5.29 13.20 24.06
CA VAL A 354 -5.27 13.11 25.53
C VAL A 354 -3.84 13.12 26.06
N LEU A 355 -2.95 12.32 25.47
CA LEU A 355 -1.54 12.29 25.84
C LEU A 355 -0.83 13.62 25.55
N ALA A 356 -1.17 14.29 24.46
CA ALA A 356 -0.65 15.60 24.11
C ALA A 356 -1.05 16.66 25.14
N ARG A 357 -2.31 16.69 25.59
CA ARG A 357 -2.79 17.57 26.68
C ARG A 357 -2.02 17.31 27.98
N ALA A 358 -1.70 16.06 28.27
CA ALA A 358 -0.88 15.67 29.42
C ALA A 358 0.64 15.87 29.22
N ARG A 359 1.09 16.39 28.07
CA ARG A 359 2.52 16.50 27.68
C ARG A 359 3.28 15.16 27.72
N LYS A 360 2.56 14.05 27.53
CA LYS A 360 3.07 12.66 27.53
C LYS A 360 3.02 12.00 26.16
N GLU A 361 2.73 12.76 25.10
CA GLU A 361 2.71 12.22 23.75
C GLU A 361 4.08 11.59 23.39
N PRO A 362 4.11 10.32 22.95
CA PRO A 362 5.36 9.68 22.54
C PRO A 362 5.98 10.40 21.34
N SER A 363 7.31 10.48 21.31
CA SER A 363 8.05 11.02 20.17
C SER A 363 7.90 10.13 18.93
N ILE A 364 8.18 10.67 17.74
CA ILE A 364 8.10 9.93 16.47
C ILE A 364 8.79 8.55 16.53
N PRO A 365 10.05 8.42 17.00
CA PRO A 365 10.69 7.10 17.09
C PRO A 365 9.97 6.13 18.03
N ARG A 366 9.38 6.62 19.12
CA ARG A 366 8.61 5.78 20.05
C ARG A 366 7.29 5.33 19.44
N LYS A 367 6.63 6.19 18.66
CA LYS A 367 5.42 5.80 17.91
C LYS A 367 5.73 4.74 16.85
N PHE A 368 6.87 4.84 16.15
CA PHE A 368 7.35 3.75 15.29
C PHE A 368 7.62 2.47 16.09
N GLY A 369 8.24 2.59 17.27
CA GLY A 369 8.46 1.47 18.17
C GLY A 369 7.15 0.79 18.58
N LEU A 370 6.10 1.58 18.91
CA LEU A 370 4.76 1.05 19.18
C LEU A 370 4.19 0.32 17.97
N GLY A 371 4.38 0.87 16.76
CA GLY A 371 3.98 0.20 15.51
C GLY A 371 4.58 -1.20 15.37
N LEU A 372 5.89 -1.32 15.61
CA LEU A 372 6.59 -2.61 15.57
C LEU A 372 6.14 -3.56 16.69
N LEU A 373 5.94 -3.06 17.92
CA LEU A 373 5.49 -3.87 19.04
C LEU A 373 4.06 -4.38 18.85
N PHE A 374 3.13 -3.57 18.32
CA PHE A 374 1.79 -4.03 17.99
C PHE A 374 1.79 -5.08 16.87
N ASN A 375 2.69 -4.93 15.89
CA ASN A 375 2.90 -5.98 14.89
C ASN A 375 3.47 -7.26 15.55
N ALA A 376 4.40 -7.15 16.49
CA ALA A 376 4.89 -8.30 17.26
C ALA A 376 3.75 -9.00 18.02
N VAL A 377 2.90 -8.24 18.70
CA VAL A 377 1.70 -8.78 19.38
C VAL A 377 0.79 -9.52 18.41
N ALA A 378 0.64 -9.04 17.18
CA ALA A 378 -0.14 -9.73 16.14
C ALA A 378 0.43 -11.12 15.82
N PHE A 379 1.74 -11.24 15.63
CA PHE A 379 2.39 -12.55 15.44
C PHE A 379 2.37 -13.41 16.70
N LEU A 380 2.46 -12.83 17.90
CA LEU A 380 2.33 -13.56 19.16
C LEU A 380 0.95 -14.23 19.27
N ILE A 381 -0.12 -13.55 18.86
CA ILE A 381 -1.47 -14.12 18.84
C ILE A 381 -1.53 -15.33 17.90
N LEU A 382 -0.92 -15.24 16.71
CA LEU A 382 -0.87 -16.36 15.76
C LEU A 382 0.00 -17.52 16.28
N MET A 383 1.13 -17.23 16.92
CA MET A 383 1.98 -18.25 17.56
C MET A 383 1.21 -19.02 18.64
N TYR A 384 0.52 -18.30 19.51
CA TYR A 384 -0.33 -18.92 20.54
C TYR A 384 -1.39 -19.82 19.90
N ALA A 385 -2.08 -19.34 18.87
CA ALA A 385 -3.09 -20.14 18.18
C ALA A 385 -2.51 -21.42 17.56
N LEU A 386 -1.38 -21.32 16.86
CA LEU A 386 -0.73 -22.45 16.20
C LEU A 386 -0.10 -23.45 17.17
N LYS A 387 0.19 -23.04 18.40
CA LYS A 387 0.76 -23.91 19.43
C LYS A 387 -0.31 -24.58 20.29
N ASP A 388 -1.30 -23.81 20.72
CA ASP A 388 -2.18 -24.18 21.83
C ASP A 388 -3.66 -24.35 21.41
N LEU A 389 -4.05 -23.89 20.21
CA LEU A 389 -5.46 -23.92 19.74
C LEU A 389 -5.69 -24.79 18.50
N VAL A 390 -4.68 -25.53 18.05
CA VAL A 390 -4.82 -26.44 16.90
C VAL A 390 -5.66 -27.64 17.31
N ASP A 391 -6.76 -27.86 16.60
CA ASP A 391 -7.66 -28.99 16.83
C ASP A 391 -7.16 -30.30 16.18
N GLY A 392 -7.92 -31.38 16.35
CA GLY A 392 -7.59 -32.68 15.76
C GLY A 392 -7.62 -32.73 14.22
N ARG A 393 -8.14 -31.69 13.55
CA ARG A 393 -8.11 -31.52 12.09
C ARG A 393 -6.91 -30.70 11.63
N GLY A 394 -6.11 -30.17 12.55
CA GLY A 394 -5.00 -29.26 12.24
C GLY A 394 -5.44 -27.82 12.03
N LEU A 395 -6.63 -27.43 12.50
CA LEU A 395 -7.19 -26.09 12.31
C LEU A 395 -7.19 -25.28 13.61
N ILE A 396 -6.99 -23.96 13.49
CA ILE A 396 -7.17 -22.97 14.56
C ILE A 396 -8.51 -22.24 14.38
N PRO A 397 -9.11 -21.68 15.45
CA PRO A 397 -10.29 -20.82 15.32
C PRO A 397 -10.03 -19.60 14.41
N PHE A 398 -11.08 -18.95 13.90
CA PHE A 398 -10.91 -17.76 13.04
C PHE A 398 -10.47 -16.49 13.78
N TRP A 399 -10.80 -16.36 15.07
CA TRP A 399 -10.59 -15.12 15.83
C TRP A 399 -9.11 -14.69 15.97
N PRO A 400 -8.10 -15.58 16.10
CA PRO A 400 -6.70 -15.17 16.23
C PRO A 400 -6.20 -14.44 14.98
N LEU A 401 -6.62 -14.89 13.79
CA LEU A 401 -6.27 -14.19 12.55
C LEU A 401 -6.97 -12.82 12.48
N ALA A 402 -8.24 -12.74 12.83
CA ALA A 402 -8.94 -11.45 12.92
C ALA A 402 -8.27 -10.50 13.93
N ALA A 403 -7.90 -11.01 15.11
CA ALA A 403 -7.20 -10.23 16.15
C ALA A 403 -5.80 -9.81 15.70
N CYS A 404 -5.09 -10.64 14.93
CA CYS A 404 -3.83 -10.29 14.28
C CYS A 404 -3.99 -9.08 13.36
N TYR A 405 -4.99 -9.08 12.46
CA TYR A 405 -5.27 -7.92 11.61
C TYR A 405 -5.56 -6.65 12.43
N VAL A 406 -6.38 -6.75 13.49
CA VAL A 406 -6.68 -5.61 14.37
C VAL A 406 -5.42 -5.07 15.05
N ALA A 407 -4.58 -5.95 15.60
CA ALA A 407 -3.33 -5.55 16.25
C ALA A 407 -2.37 -4.88 15.25
N GLN A 408 -2.19 -5.45 14.06
CA GLN A 408 -1.40 -4.84 12.98
C GLN A 408 -1.93 -3.47 12.58
N THR A 409 -3.25 -3.32 12.47
CA THR A 409 -3.88 -2.03 12.17
C THR A 409 -3.60 -0.98 13.24
N ILE A 410 -3.70 -1.32 14.53
CA ILE A 410 -3.35 -0.38 15.60
C ILE A 410 -1.87 0.03 15.50
N GLY A 411 -0.99 -0.91 15.15
CA GLY A 411 0.41 -0.63 14.86
C GLY A 411 0.61 0.30 13.66
N GLU A 412 -0.13 0.08 12.57
CA GLU A 412 -0.14 0.93 11.38
C GLU A 412 -0.56 2.36 11.72
N LEU A 413 -1.60 2.53 12.54
CA LEU A 413 -2.10 3.83 12.98
C LEU A 413 -1.09 4.58 13.86
N CYS A 414 -0.13 3.89 14.47
CA CYS A 414 0.99 4.51 15.20
C CYS A 414 2.09 5.02 14.27
N LEU A 415 2.29 4.40 13.10
CA LEU A 415 3.45 4.64 12.23
C LEU A 415 3.09 5.46 10.96
N SER A 416 2.02 5.09 10.26
CA SER A 416 1.72 5.57 8.91
C SER A 416 1.44 7.09 8.82
N PRO A 417 0.59 7.70 9.68
CA PRO A 417 0.28 9.13 9.57
C PRO A 417 1.48 10.05 9.83
N ILE A 418 2.40 9.62 10.68
CA ILE A 418 3.57 10.42 11.09
C ILE A 418 4.77 10.25 10.17
N GLY A 419 4.88 9.11 9.47
CA GLY A 419 6.01 8.78 8.60
C GLY A 419 6.23 9.81 7.49
N LEU A 420 5.17 10.09 6.72
CA LEU A 420 5.22 11.07 5.63
C LEU A 420 5.48 12.50 6.15
N SER A 421 4.87 12.87 7.27
CA SER A 421 5.11 14.18 7.90
C SER A 421 6.57 14.34 8.32
N MET A 422 7.14 13.32 8.96
CA MET A 422 8.53 13.30 9.40
C MET A 422 9.51 13.48 8.23
N VAL A 423 9.27 12.83 7.09
CA VAL A 423 10.09 12.97 5.88
C VAL A 423 10.17 14.43 5.43
N THR A 424 9.03 15.12 5.34
CA THR A 424 9.03 16.54 4.93
C THR A 424 9.78 17.46 5.89
N LYS A 425 9.77 17.14 7.18
CA LYS A 425 10.40 17.97 8.23
C LYS A 425 11.91 17.72 8.35
N LEU A 426 12.37 16.49 8.08
CA LEU A 426 13.78 16.11 8.21
C LEU A 426 14.57 16.28 6.92
N ALA A 427 13.93 16.20 5.75
CA ALA A 427 14.60 16.33 4.46
C ALA A 427 15.08 17.77 4.17
N PRO A 428 16.21 17.96 3.47
CA PRO A 428 16.59 19.26 2.96
C PRO A 428 15.54 19.79 1.96
N LEU A 429 15.22 21.09 2.02
CA LEU A 429 14.11 21.70 1.26
C LEU A 429 14.19 21.44 -0.26
N ARG A 430 15.41 21.35 -0.82
CA ARG A 430 15.61 21.13 -2.26
C ARG A 430 15.33 19.70 -2.71
N VAL A 431 15.38 18.72 -1.80
CA VAL A 431 15.31 17.29 -2.13
C VAL A 431 14.21 16.55 -1.37
N VAL A 432 13.18 17.27 -0.90
CA VAL A 432 12.01 16.66 -0.23
C VAL A 432 11.33 15.60 -1.10
N GLY A 433 11.23 15.83 -2.43
CA GLY A 433 10.69 14.84 -3.36
C GLY A 433 11.52 13.56 -3.44
N LEU A 434 12.85 13.68 -3.38
CA LEU A 434 13.76 12.53 -3.33
C LEU A 434 13.61 11.77 -2.00
N ALA A 435 13.47 12.48 -0.88
CA ALA A 435 13.25 11.88 0.42
C ALA A 435 11.90 11.14 0.50
N MET A 436 10.85 11.69 -0.11
CA MET A 436 9.57 10.99 -0.30
C MET A 436 9.72 9.73 -1.16
N GLY A 437 10.52 9.81 -2.22
CA GLY A 437 10.91 8.63 -2.99
C GLY A 437 11.59 7.57 -2.13
N GLY A 438 12.51 7.97 -1.24
CA GLY A 438 13.15 7.09 -0.27
C GLY A 438 12.17 6.42 0.71
N TRP A 439 11.14 7.13 1.16
CA TRP A 439 10.08 6.56 1.98
C TRP A 439 9.30 5.49 1.24
N PHE A 440 8.80 5.78 0.03
CA PHE A 440 8.10 4.77 -0.77
C PHE A 440 8.98 3.59 -1.15
N LEU A 441 10.27 3.84 -1.38
CA LEU A 441 11.24 2.79 -1.66
C LEU A 441 11.45 1.88 -0.45
N SER A 442 11.48 2.42 0.77
CA SER A 442 11.53 1.59 1.99
C SER A 442 10.27 0.71 2.15
N THR A 443 9.08 1.22 1.82
CA THR A 443 7.86 0.40 1.77
C THR A 443 7.92 -0.65 0.66
N ALA A 444 8.46 -0.31 -0.52
CA ALA A 444 8.66 -1.27 -1.61
C ALA A 444 9.59 -2.42 -1.21
N ILE A 445 10.70 -2.11 -0.55
CA ILE A 445 11.63 -3.13 -0.01
C ILE A 445 10.90 -4.03 0.99
N GLY A 446 10.14 -3.45 1.93
CA GLY A 446 9.35 -4.21 2.89
C GLY A 446 8.39 -5.19 2.21
N ASN A 447 7.64 -4.72 1.20
CA ASN A 447 6.72 -5.57 0.43
C ASN A 447 7.43 -6.75 -0.27
N ASN A 448 8.60 -6.50 -0.88
CA ASN A 448 9.35 -7.57 -1.53
C ASN A 448 9.88 -8.60 -0.51
N LEU A 449 10.44 -8.13 0.61
CA LEU A 449 10.89 -8.98 1.70
C LEU A 449 9.74 -9.78 2.33
N SER A 450 8.53 -9.19 2.40
CA SER A 450 7.32 -9.89 2.84
C SER A 450 7.05 -11.12 1.97
N GLY A 451 7.08 -10.96 0.64
CA GLY A 451 6.87 -12.06 -0.29
C GLY A 451 7.95 -13.14 -0.24
N LEU A 452 9.21 -12.75 -0.03
CA LEU A 452 10.33 -13.68 0.19
C LEU A 452 10.15 -14.48 1.48
N LEU A 453 9.80 -13.82 2.59
CA LEU A 453 9.53 -14.47 3.87
C LEU A 453 8.34 -15.41 3.77
N ALA A 454 7.21 -14.96 3.22
CA ALA A 454 6.02 -15.79 3.02
C ALA A 454 6.31 -17.02 2.15
N GLY A 455 7.14 -16.84 1.11
CA GLY A 455 7.59 -17.94 0.27
C GLY A 455 8.46 -18.95 1.03
N HIS A 456 9.32 -18.47 1.94
CA HIS A 456 10.11 -19.33 2.81
C HIS A 456 9.24 -20.09 3.83
N ILE A 457 8.24 -19.43 4.43
CA ILE A 457 7.29 -20.07 5.36
C ILE A 457 6.50 -21.18 4.68
N SER A 458 6.14 -20.98 3.41
CA SER A 458 5.40 -21.98 2.63
C SER A 458 6.30 -23.12 2.11
N GLY A 459 7.59 -22.88 1.93
CA GLY A 459 8.54 -23.88 1.46
C GLY A 459 8.19 -24.46 0.07
N GLU A 460 8.66 -25.68 -0.19
CA GLU A 460 8.41 -26.41 -1.45
C GLU A 460 7.16 -27.30 -1.38
N SER A 461 6.69 -27.65 -0.17
CA SER A 461 5.54 -28.53 0.05
C SER A 461 4.28 -27.79 0.49
N GLY A 462 4.31 -26.45 0.54
CA GLY A 462 3.21 -25.62 1.04
C GLY A 462 3.20 -25.45 2.56
N MET A 463 2.40 -24.49 3.00
CA MET A 463 2.30 -24.10 4.39
C MET A 463 1.70 -25.20 5.26
N THR A 464 2.40 -25.50 6.36
CA THR A 464 1.96 -26.42 7.41
C THR A 464 1.85 -25.66 8.74
N VAL A 465 1.19 -26.26 9.74
CA VAL A 465 1.16 -25.71 11.11
C VAL A 465 2.59 -25.48 11.65
N GLY A 466 3.50 -26.44 11.43
CA GLY A 466 4.88 -26.33 11.89
C GLY A 466 5.67 -25.22 11.18
N SER A 467 5.55 -25.11 9.86
CA SER A 467 6.26 -24.06 9.10
C SER A 467 5.69 -22.67 9.40
N ALA A 468 4.37 -22.54 9.53
CA ALA A 468 3.71 -21.32 9.97
C ALA A 468 4.16 -20.91 11.38
N LEU A 469 4.20 -21.86 12.33
CA LEU A 469 4.63 -21.60 13.70
C LEU A 469 6.08 -21.11 13.73
N SER A 470 6.99 -21.78 13.02
CA SER A 470 8.40 -21.38 12.92
C SER A 470 8.55 -19.98 12.33
N GLY A 471 7.87 -19.71 11.21
CA GLY A 471 7.90 -18.42 10.52
C GLY A 471 7.35 -17.27 11.35
N PHE A 472 6.24 -17.49 12.03
CA PHE A 472 5.60 -16.49 12.88
C PHE A 472 6.36 -16.28 14.19
N THR A 473 7.04 -17.30 14.71
CA THR A 473 7.99 -17.17 15.83
C THR A 473 9.15 -16.25 15.46
N PHE A 474 9.80 -16.51 14.32
CA PHE A 474 10.85 -15.62 13.80
C PHE A 474 10.35 -14.18 13.63
N SER A 475 9.14 -14.02 13.09
CA SER A 475 8.52 -12.71 12.87
C SER A 475 8.28 -11.96 14.19
N PHE A 476 7.74 -12.65 15.19
CA PHE A 476 7.53 -12.11 16.53
C PHE A 476 8.84 -11.67 17.18
N GLU A 477 9.85 -12.54 17.20
CA GLU A 477 11.14 -12.27 17.85
C GLU A 477 11.84 -11.06 17.22
N LEU A 478 11.86 -10.98 15.89
CA LEU A 478 12.50 -9.88 15.18
C LEU A 478 11.76 -8.55 15.42
N LEU A 479 10.42 -8.56 15.37
CA LEU A 479 9.61 -7.36 15.62
C LEU A 479 9.69 -6.90 17.07
N LEU A 480 9.66 -7.83 18.03
CA LEU A 480 9.81 -7.52 19.45
C LEU A 480 11.18 -6.90 19.72
N GLY A 481 12.25 -7.53 19.22
CA GLY A 481 13.61 -7.03 19.32
C GLY A 481 13.76 -5.64 18.69
N ALA A 482 13.31 -5.46 17.44
CA ALA A 482 13.38 -4.19 16.74
C ALA A 482 12.56 -3.09 17.43
N GLY A 483 11.37 -3.41 17.93
CA GLY A 483 10.50 -2.49 18.67
C GLY A 483 11.14 -2.03 19.98
N ILE A 484 11.69 -2.96 20.77
CA ILE A 484 12.41 -2.64 22.02
C ILE A 484 13.65 -1.79 21.72
N VAL A 485 14.47 -2.20 20.75
CA VAL A 485 15.67 -1.45 20.35
C VAL A 485 15.30 -0.03 19.96
N LEU A 486 14.28 0.15 19.11
CA LEU A 486 13.84 1.47 18.68
C LEU A 486 13.35 2.33 19.86
N PHE A 487 12.64 1.72 20.81
CA PHE A 487 12.22 2.40 22.04
C PHE A 487 13.40 2.88 22.89
N LEU A 488 14.45 2.05 23.02
CA LEU A 488 15.65 2.36 23.78
C LEU A 488 16.51 3.44 23.12
N ILE A 489 16.66 3.40 21.79
CA ILE A 489 17.44 4.40 21.04
C ILE A 489 16.64 5.67 20.70
N ALA A 490 15.33 5.70 20.96
CA ALA A 490 14.48 6.86 20.68
C ALA A 490 15.02 8.19 21.23
N PRO A 491 15.60 8.28 22.44
CA PRO A 491 16.21 9.52 22.92
C PRO A 491 17.39 10.00 22.05
N LEU A 492 18.19 9.07 21.50
CA LEU A 492 19.29 9.41 20.59
C LEU A 492 18.75 9.92 19.24
N ILE A 493 17.75 9.24 18.67
CA ILE A 493 17.13 9.67 17.41
C ILE A 493 16.48 11.05 17.58
N ASN A 494 15.80 11.31 18.70
CA ASN A 494 15.23 12.62 19.00
C ASN A 494 16.30 13.72 19.09
N ARG A 495 17.49 13.43 19.64
CA ARG A 495 18.62 14.38 19.64
C ARG A 495 19.07 14.69 18.20
N LEU A 496 19.12 13.68 17.33
CA LEU A 496 19.46 13.87 15.92
C LEU A 496 18.39 14.68 15.14
N MET A 497 17.13 14.60 15.55
CA MET A 497 16.04 15.37 14.94
C MET A 497 16.02 16.85 15.33
N HIS A 498 16.81 17.28 16.31
CA HIS A 498 16.94 18.68 16.75
C HIS A 498 15.59 19.35 17.06
N GLY A 499 14.77 18.70 17.89
CA GLY A 499 13.53 19.29 18.42
C GLY A 499 12.30 19.18 17.51
N ILE A 500 12.43 18.55 16.34
CA ILE A 500 11.30 18.25 15.46
C ILE A 500 10.38 17.22 16.15
N LYS A 501 9.10 17.56 16.28
CA LYS A 501 8.04 16.72 16.85
C LYS A 501 7.03 16.27 15.81
#